data_AF-A0A7V9G896-F1
#
_entry.id   AF-A0A7V9G896-F1
#
_cell.length_a   1.000
_cell.length_b   1.000
_cell.length_c   1.000
_cell.angle_alpha   90.00
_cell.angle_beta   90.00
_cell.angle_gamma   90.00
#
_symmetry.space_group_name_H-M   'P 1'
#
loop_
_entity.id
_entity.type
_entity.pdbx_description
1 polymer ?
#
loop_
_entity_poly.entity_id
_entity_poly.type
_entity_poly.pdbx_seq_one_letter_code
_entity_poly.pdbx_strand_id
1 'polypeptide(L)'
;MTDPQRPRRWPRFLLIQMLQIPAVAVIVASPHPTAWLVAALWGSLVCCGGTDSRWRWINRLLVLQATVWLVLAALFGLGEG
;
A
#
# COMPACT_ATOMS: atom_id res chain seq x y z
N MET A 1 6.48 -11.68 36.86
CA MET A 1 7.30 -12.01 35.67
C MET A 1 6.57 -11.43 34.46
N THR A 2 6.87 -10.18 34.13
CA THR A 2 6.22 -9.41 33.05
C THR A 2 6.82 -9.83 31.72
N ASP A 3 6.01 -10.42 30.85
CA ASP A 3 6.42 -10.98 29.57
C ASP A 3 7.00 -9.87 28.64
N PRO A 4 8.30 -9.92 28.29
CA PRO A 4 8.96 -8.85 27.57
C PRO A 4 8.66 -8.95 26.07
N GLN A 5 8.18 -7.84 25.50
CA GLN A 5 8.35 -7.53 24.07
C GLN A 5 7.78 -8.58 23.10
N ARG A 6 6.45 -8.77 23.08
CA ARG A 6 5.80 -9.16 21.81
C ARG A 6 6.23 -8.11 20.78
N PRO A 7 6.93 -8.46 19.69
CA PRO A 7 7.25 -7.49 18.66
C PRO A 7 5.94 -6.81 18.26
N ARG A 8 5.88 -5.49 18.39
CA ARG A 8 4.70 -4.69 18.03
C ARG A 8 4.52 -4.76 16.51
N ARG A 9 4.02 -5.89 16.01
CA ARG A 9 3.82 -6.15 14.58
C ARG A 9 2.58 -5.45 14.04
N TRP A 10 1.56 -5.39 14.88
CA TRP A 10 0.26 -4.80 14.55
C TRP A 10 0.25 -3.27 14.39
N PRO A 11 0.92 -2.47 15.25
CA PRO A 11 0.88 -1.01 15.13
C PRO A 11 1.50 -0.50 13.82
N ARG A 12 2.59 -1.13 13.38
CA ARG A 12 3.27 -0.78 12.13
C ARG A 12 2.46 -1.18 10.91
N PHE A 13 1.84 -2.37 10.92
CA PHE A 13 0.92 -2.76 9.85
C PHE A 13 -0.28 -1.80 9.74
N LEU A 14 -0.88 -1.43 10.87
CA LEU A 14 -1.95 -0.43 10.91
C LEU A 14 -1.49 0.93 10.37
N LEU A 15 -0.27 1.36 10.71
CA LEU A 15 0.30 2.60 10.18
C LEU A 15 0.44 2.55 8.65
N ILE A 16 0.92 1.43 8.10
CA ILE A 16 1.04 1.23 6.65
C ILE A 16 -0.33 1.34 5.98
N GLN A 17 -1.35 0.68 6.52
CA GLN A 17 -2.72 0.77 6.00
C GLN A 17 -3.29 2.20 6.09
N MET A 18 -3.05 2.90 7.21
CA MET A 18 -3.47 4.30 7.37
C MET A 18 -2.80 5.20 6.32
N LEU A 19 -1.54 4.93 5.99
CA LEU A 19 -0.78 5.69 5.00
C LEU A 19 -1.23 5.43 3.55
N GLN A 20 -2.08 4.42 3.32
CA GLN A 20 -2.73 4.18 2.02
C GLN A 20 -4.03 4.98 1.85
N ILE A 21 -4.62 5.51 2.93
CA ILE A 21 -5.85 6.32 2.87
C ILE A 21 -5.74 7.50 1.88
N PRO A 22 -4.63 8.26 1.83
CA PRO A 22 -4.47 9.32 0.85
C PRO A 22 -4.57 8.85 -0.60
N ALA A 23 -4.02 7.68 -0.94
CA ALA A 23 -4.12 7.15 -2.31
C ALA A 23 -5.57 6.80 -2.68
N VAL A 24 -6.32 6.23 -1.75
CA VAL A 24 -7.75 5.96 -1.95
C VAL A 24 -8.53 7.27 -2.08
N ALA A 25 -8.24 8.26 -1.22
CA ALA A 25 -8.89 9.56 -1.27
C ALA A 25 -8.65 10.28 -2.61
N VAL A 26 -7.45 10.17 -3.19
CA VAL A 26 -7.12 10.75 -4.50
C VAL A 26 -7.99 10.16 -5.62
N ILE A 27 -8.15 8.83 -5.67
CA ILE A 27 -9.00 8.18 -6.69
C ILE A 27 -10.48 8.52 -6.49
N VAL A 28 -10.95 8.54 -5.24
CA VAL A 28 -12.36 8.84 -4.94
C VAL A 28 -12.68 10.31 -5.27
N ALA A 29 -11.75 11.23 -4.99
CA ALA A 29 -11.93 12.65 -5.29
C ALA A 29 -11.80 12.97 -6.79
N SER A 30 -10.99 12.21 -7.53
CA SER A 30 -10.78 12.44 -8.95
C SER A 30 -10.62 11.11 -9.71
N PRO A 31 -11.58 10.76 -10.59
CA PRO A 31 -11.49 9.53 -11.38
C PRO A 31 -10.59 9.66 -12.61
N HIS A 32 -9.76 10.70 -12.71
CA HIS A 32 -8.87 10.89 -13.86
C HIS A 32 -7.80 9.79 -13.96
N PRO A 33 -7.38 9.40 -15.18
CA PRO A 33 -6.37 8.37 -15.39
C PRO A 33 -5.04 8.69 -14.70
N THR A 34 -4.68 9.97 -14.63
CA THR A 34 -3.48 10.44 -13.91
C THR A 34 -3.59 10.26 -12.40
N ALA A 35 -4.79 10.36 -11.82
CA ALA A 35 -5.03 10.13 -10.39
C ALA A 35 -4.79 8.66 -10.02
N TRP A 36 -5.16 7.72 -10.91
CA TRP A 36 -4.86 6.30 -10.75
C TRP A 36 -3.34 6.02 -10.73
N LEU A 37 -2.58 6.67 -11.60
CA LEU A 37 -1.12 6.54 -11.63
C LEU A 37 -0.49 7.07 -10.32
N VAL A 38 -0.90 8.26 -9.87
CA VAL A 38 -0.38 8.87 -8.63
C VAL A 38 -0.72 7.98 -7.42
N ALA A 39 -1.97 7.50 -7.34
CA ALA A 39 -2.40 6.64 -6.26
C ALA A 39 -1.66 5.29 -6.25
N ALA A 40 -1.39 4.71 -7.42
CA ALA A 40 -0.63 3.47 -7.51
C ALA A 40 0.85 3.63 -7.15
N LEU A 41 1.49 4.72 -7.58
CA LEU A 41 2.86 5.05 -7.18
C LEU A 41 2.95 5.26 -5.66
N TRP A 42 2.02 6.01 -5.08
CA TRP A 42 1.97 6.19 -3.63
C TRP A 42 1.71 4.87 -2.90
N GLY A 43 0.67 4.13 -3.28
CA GLY A 43 0.29 2.86 -2.65
C GLY A 43 1.41 1.82 -2.71
N SER A 44 2.10 1.70 -3.84
CA SER A 44 3.24 0.79 -3.99
C SER A 44 4.46 1.25 -3.17
N LEU A 45 4.78 2.54 -3.14
CA LEU A 45 5.88 3.09 -2.35
C LEU A 45 5.68 2.86 -0.85
N VAL A 46 4.46 3.10 -0.35
CA VAL A 46 4.08 2.83 1.04
C VAL A 46 4.19 1.34 1.39
N CYS A 47 3.75 0.45 0.49
CA CYS A 47 3.88 -0.99 0.69
C CYS A 47 5.34 -1.45 0.72
N CYS A 48 6.18 -0.92 -0.17
CA CYS A 48 7.61 -1.22 -0.20
C CYS A 48 8.33 -0.69 1.05
N GLY A 49 8.05 0.55 1.47
CA GLY A 49 8.61 1.15 2.67
C GLY A 49 8.16 0.45 3.96
N GLY A 50 7.03 -0.24 3.92
CA GLY A 50 6.50 -1.05 5.02
C GLY A 50 7.12 -2.45 5.15
N THR A 51 7.95 -2.89 4.21
CA THR A 51 8.54 -4.23 4.25
C THR A 51 9.62 -4.35 5.33
N ASP A 52 9.61 -5.46 6.07
CA ASP A 52 10.58 -5.75 7.13
C ASP A 52 11.01 -7.22 7.05
N SER A 53 12.32 -7.50 7.04
CA SER A 53 12.89 -8.85 6.88
C SER A 53 12.36 -9.86 7.91
N ARG A 54 11.92 -9.38 9.08
CA ARG A 54 11.34 -10.23 10.14
C ARG A 54 9.91 -10.70 9.84
N TRP A 55 9.21 -10.14 8.85
CA TRP A 55 7.78 -10.37 8.61
C TRP A 55 7.49 -10.94 7.21
N ARG A 56 8.09 -12.08 6.89
CA ARG A 56 7.98 -12.73 5.56
C ARG A 56 6.55 -12.83 5.02
N TRP A 57 5.57 -13.18 5.87
CA TRP A 57 4.17 -13.28 5.46
C TRP A 57 3.51 -11.92 5.20
N ILE A 58 3.76 -10.92 6.05
CA ILE A 58 3.20 -9.57 5.85
C ILE A 58 3.84 -8.91 4.63
N ASN A 59 5.14 -9.11 4.41
CA ASN A 59 5.81 -8.60 3.21
C ASN A 59 5.18 -9.18 1.93
N ARG A 60 4.80 -10.46 1.91
CA ARG A 60 4.08 -11.03 0.76
C ARG A 60 2.73 -10.34 0.52
N LEU A 61 1.99 -10.03 1.59
CA LEU A 61 0.73 -9.28 1.48
C LEU A 61 0.96 -7.84 0.98
N LEU A 62 1.99 -7.15 1.48
CA LEU A 62 2.34 -5.80 1.03
C LEU A 62 2.78 -5.79 -0.45
N VAL A 63 3.54 -6.78 -0.88
CA VAL A 63 3.94 -6.93 -2.29
C VAL A 63 2.73 -7.22 -3.18
N LEU A 64 1.84 -8.12 -2.76
CA LEU A 64 0.57 -8.35 -3.46
C LEU A 64 -0.24 -7.05 -3.58
N GLN A 65 -0.32 -6.27 -2.51
CA GLN A 65 -1.06 -5.03 -2.51
C GLN A 65 -0.43 -3.95 -3.41
N ALA A 66 0.90 -3.83 -3.39
CA ALA A 66 1.63 -2.98 -4.34
C ALA A 66 1.37 -3.40 -5.79
N THR A 67 1.33 -4.71 -6.05
CA THR A 67 1.03 -5.26 -7.38
C THR A 67 -0.39 -4.91 -7.81
N VAL A 68 -1.38 -5.06 -6.92
CA VAL A 68 -2.77 -4.67 -7.18
C VAL A 68 -2.87 -3.18 -7.55
N TRP A 69 -2.18 -2.31 -6.80
CA TRP A 69 -2.12 -0.88 -7.11
C TRP A 69 -1.60 -0.62 -8.53
N LEU A 70 -0.49 -1.25 -8.91
CA LEU A 70 0.09 -1.09 -10.25
C LEU A 70 -0.80 -1.65 -11.35
N VAL A 71 -1.45 -2.80 -11.12
CA VAL A 71 -2.40 -3.38 -12.08
C VAL A 71 -3.61 -2.47 -12.28
N LEU A 72 -4.16 -1.90 -11.20
CA LEU A 72 -5.26 -0.93 -11.30
C LEU A 72 -4.85 0.31 -12.09
N ALA A 73 -3.65 0.86 -11.86
CA ALA A 73 -3.14 1.96 -12.68
C ALA A 73 -2.91 1.57 -14.13
N ALA A 74 -2.48 0.34 -14.43
CA ALA A 74 -2.34 -0.11 -15.82
C ALA A 74 -3.70 -0.22 -16.52
N LEU A 75 -4.73 -0.73 -15.83
CA LEU A 75 -6.07 -0.89 -16.40
C LEU A 75 -6.80 0.45 -16.57
N PHE A 76 -6.77 1.32 -15.56
CA PHE A 76 -7.57 2.55 -15.53
C PHE A 76 -6.77 3.82 -15.86
N GLY A 77 -5.45 3.79 -15.69
CA GLY A 77 -4.57 4.93 -15.97
C GLY A 77 -3.91 4.88 -17.35
N LEU A 78 -3.63 3.69 -17.89
CA LEU A 78 -3.02 3.51 -19.23
C LEU A 78 -4.02 3.01 -20.29
N GLY A 79 -5.18 2.50 -19.89
CA GLY A 79 -6.23 2.02 -20.79
C GLY A 79 -7.00 3.12 -21.54
N GLU A 80 -6.77 4.40 -21.21
CA GLU A 80 -7.40 5.56 -21.87
C GLU A 80 -6.53 6.20 -22.97
N GLY A 81 -5.50 5.48 -23.47
CA GLY A 81 -4.59 5.92 -24.53
C GLY A 81 -5.04 5.53 -25.94
#